data_AF-A0A0C3P1Z5-F1
#
_entry.id   AF-A0A0C3P1Z5-F1
#
_cell.length_a   1.000
_cell.length_b   1.000
_cell.length_c   1.000
_cell.angle_alpha   90.00
_cell.angle_beta   90.00
_cell.angle_gamma   90.00
#
_symmetry.space_group_name_H-M   'P 1'
#
loop_
_entity.id
_entity.type
_entity.pdbx_description
1 polymer ?
#
loop_
_entity_poly.entity_id
_entity_poly.type
_entity_poly.pdbx_seq_one_letter_code
_entity_poly.pdbx_strand_id
1 'polypeptide(L)'
;MNSELPDIIARIRKHASVPLAVGFGVATCIYFDIVVEAGTDGVVGSLIVSLIKEAPASQVPQVVENFCRGFKGSSPSNSSTAGVQSSRCHYPVVAVITRPTGMTLLPPRFGRYVLEARYDCLLELEEASNATRNDPMFWDEFESHYGYMNRPSKLYGILQKIWLKREDLNHTGSHKINNAVRQILLTNGLGKTRVVAITGVGQHGVATVTVCARFGMECIIDMGAEDVRRQALTIFHMKMLGAKVVPVQSDWVMNLATTHSLIGSCFGPHLFPTIVRDYQKVIGCEIKAQMKEATGKLPDVVVACAGGSSNAIGSFCEFIPNTSMHLVGVEAAGEAEYMDKFIVLVGKLPAGYQW
;
A
#
# COMPACT_ATOMS: atom_id res chain seq x y z
N MET A 1 16.99 -12.05 16.09
CA MET A 1 15.62 -11.66 16.50
C MET A 1 15.64 -10.21 16.95
N ASN A 2 14.53 -9.47 16.89
CA ASN A 2 14.51 -8.04 17.27
C ASN A 2 14.64 -7.91 18.80
N SER A 3 15.69 -7.25 19.29
CA SER A 3 15.92 -7.03 20.73
C SER A 3 14.83 -6.19 21.39
N GLU A 4 14.14 -5.35 20.61
CA GLU A 4 13.07 -4.46 21.06
C GLU A 4 11.71 -5.18 21.21
N LEU A 5 11.64 -6.49 20.91
CA LEU A 5 10.38 -7.22 20.88
C LEU A 5 9.62 -7.14 22.22
N PRO A 6 10.24 -7.35 23.40
CA PRO A 6 9.55 -7.20 24.68
C PRO A 6 8.94 -5.81 24.89
N ASP A 7 9.66 -4.75 24.51
CA ASP A 7 9.20 -3.36 24.65
C ASP A 7 8.07 -3.01 23.68
N ILE A 8 8.08 -3.60 22.47
CA ILE A 8 6.96 -3.49 21.52
C ILE A 8 5.71 -4.16 22.11
N ILE A 9 5.84 -5.38 22.64
CA ILE A 9 4.73 -6.12 23.24
C ILE A 9 4.16 -5.36 24.45
N ALA A 10 5.03 -4.86 25.33
CA ALA A 10 4.62 -4.07 26.48
C ALA A 10 3.83 -2.82 26.09
N ARG A 11 4.22 -2.13 25.01
CA ARG A 11 3.46 -0.98 24.49
C ARG A 11 2.10 -1.37 23.94
N ILE A 12 2.00 -2.47 23.19
CA ILE A 12 0.72 -2.93 22.62
C ILE A 12 -0.23 -3.35 23.75
N ARG A 13 0.27 -4.08 24.76
CA ARG A 13 -0.52 -4.53 25.93
C ARG A 13 -1.11 -3.39 26.75
N LYS A 14 -0.53 -2.18 26.72
CA LYS A 14 -1.14 -0.99 27.34
C LYS A 14 -2.46 -0.57 26.67
N HIS A 15 -2.65 -0.92 25.40
CA HIS A 15 -3.77 -0.46 24.59
C HIS A 15 -4.67 -1.59 24.08
N ALA A 16 -4.26 -2.86 24.21
CA ALA A 16 -4.98 -4.02 23.68
C ALA A 16 -4.98 -5.20 24.66
N SER A 17 -6.17 -5.73 24.95
CA SER A 17 -6.40 -6.90 25.81
C SER A 17 -6.56 -8.21 25.03
N VAL A 18 -6.58 -8.16 23.70
CA VAL A 18 -6.71 -9.34 22.84
C VAL A 18 -5.45 -10.22 22.92
N PRO A 19 -5.56 -11.53 22.61
CA PRO A 19 -4.38 -12.38 22.41
C PRO A 19 -3.44 -11.76 21.37
N LEU A 20 -2.14 -11.77 21.68
CA LEU A 20 -1.09 -11.28 20.80
C LEU A 20 -0.28 -12.47 20.29
N ALA A 21 -0.02 -12.49 18.99
CA ALA A 21 0.83 -13.49 18.38
C ALA A 21 1.83 -12.84 17.42
N VAL A 22 3.07 -13.33 17.40
CA VAL A 22 4.12 -12.90 16.46
C VAL A 22 4.28 -13.98 15.40
N GLY A 23 3.90 -13.66 14.15
CA GLY A 23 4.01 -14.57 13.01
C GLY A 23 5.27 -14.40 12.14
N PHE A 24 5.85 -13.19 12.11
CA PHE A 24 6.95 -12.90 11.21
C PHE A 24 8.31 -13.27 11.80
N GLY A 25 9.10 -14.04 11.03
CA GLY A 25 10.48 -14.37 11.37
C GLY A 25 10.64 -15.45 12.44
N VAL A 26 9.56 -16.14 12.82
CA VAL A 26 9.60 -17.31 13.70
C VAL A 26 9.84 -18.55 12.85
N ALA A 27 11.11 -18.92 12.71
CA ALA A 27 11.57 -19.98 11.79
C ALA A 27 12.19 -21.19 12.51
N THR A 28 12.46 -21.08 13.81
CA THR A 28 13.08 -22.15 14.61
C THR A 28 12.38 -22.26 15.96
N CYS A 29 12.52 -23.40 16.65
CA CYS A 29 11.99 -23.56 18.01
C CYS A 29 12.56 -22.50 18.95
N ILE A 30 13.86 -22.20 18.82
CA ILE A 30 14.53 -21.14 19.60
C ILE A 30 13.84 -19.79 19.40
N TYR A 31 13.46 -19.46 18.16
CA TYR A 31 12.75 -18.21 17.87
C TYR A 31 11.34 -18.22 18.45
N PHE A 32 10.65 -19.36 18.39
CA PHE A 32 9.34 -19.53 19.02
C PHE A 32 9.43 -19.32 20.54
N ASP A 33 10.42 -19.93 21.19
CA ASP A 33 10.65 -19.82 22.63
C ASP A 33 10.91 -18.36 23.04
N ILE A 34 11.75 -17.63 22.29
CA ILE A 34 12.02 -16.20 22.53
C ILE A 34 10.73 -15.35 22.44
N VAL A 35 9.83 -15.66 21.51
CA VAL A 35 8.55 -14.96 21.37
C VAL A 35 7.63 -15.25 22.55
N VAL A 36 7.55 -16.52 22.95
CA VAL A 36 6.73 -16.96 24.10
C VAL A 36 7.25 -16.36 25.40
N GLU A 37 8.56 -16.36 25.61
CA GLU A 37 9.22 -15.71 26.75
C GLU A 37 8.95 -14.20 26.80
N ALA A 38 8.78 -13.55 25.65
CA ALA A 38 8.41 -12.14 25.57
C ALA A 38 6.92 -11.86 25.91
N GLY A 39 6.11 -12.89 26.16
CA GLY A 39 4.72 -12.76 26.65
C GLY A 39 3.63 -12.76 25.56
N THR A 40 3.87 -13.44 24.44
CA THR A 40 2.96 -13.54 23.28
C THR A 40 3.05 -14.92 22.65
N ASP A 41 2.00 -15.33 21.93
CA ASP A 41 2.03 -16.58 21.17
C ASP A 41 2.96 -16.45 19.94
N GLY A 42 3.54 -17.55 19.49
CA GLY A 42 4.30 -17.62 18.24
C GLY A 42 3.48 -18.25 17.12
N VAL A 43 3.56 -17.72 15.91
CA VAL A 43 3.00 -18.37 14.70
C VAL A 43 4.14 -18.65 13.73
N VAL A 44 4.24 -19.90 13.28
CA VAL A 44 5.27 -20.35 12.34
C VAL A 44 4.62 -20.49 10.96
N GLY A 45 4.47 -19.38 10.25
CA GLY A 45 3.81 -19.33 8.94
C GLY A 45 4.81 -19.33 7.78
N SER A 46 5.64 -18.29 7.69
CA SER A 46 6.57 -18.04 6.57
C SER A 46 7.42 -19.23 6.19
N LEU A 47 8.00 -19.93 7.17
CA LEU A 47 8.89 -21.05 6.86
C LEU A 47 8.12 -22.23 6.25
N ILE A 48 6.90 -22.50 6.71
CA ILE A 48 6.04 -23.54 6.10
C ILE A 48 5.73 -23.15 4.65
N VAL A 49 5.41 -21.88 4.39
CA VAL A 49 5.14 -21.38 3.03
C VAL A 49 6.38 -21.52 2.13
N SER A 50 7.57 -21.15 2.62
CA SER A 50 8.83 -21.31 1.86
C SER A 50 9.12 -22.78 1.54
N LEU A 51 8.97 -23.67 2.53
CA LEU A 51 9.17 -25.12 2.34
C LEU A 51 8.22 -25.70 1.28
N ILE A 52 6.97 -25.24 1.24
CA ILE A 52 6.01 -25.65 0.21
C ILE A 52 6.43 -25.19 -1.18
N LYS A 53 6.97 -23.96 -1.31
CA LYS A 53 7.39 -23.39 -2.60
C LYS A 53 8.65 -24.05 -3.17
N GLU A 54 9.60 -24.38 -2.30
CA GLU A 54 10.91 -24.93 -2.69
C GLU A 54 10.88 -26.44 -2.90
N ALA A 55 9.94 -27.15 -2.25
CA ALA A 55 9.85 -28.59 -2.36
C ALA A 55 9.23 -29.02 -3.72
N PRO A 56 9.72 -30.13 -4.32
CA PRO A 56 9.01 -30.77 -5.41
C PRO A 56 7.57 -31.11 -5.02
N ALA A 57 6.61 -30.93 -5.94
CA ALA A 57 5.17 -31.10 -5.64
C ALA A 57 4.82 -32.45 -4.98
N SER A 58 5.54 -33.52 -5.33
CA SER A 58 5.37 -34.87 -4.75
C SER A 58 5.92 -35.02 -3.33
N GLN A 59 6.75 -34.08 -2.86
CA GLN A 59 7.46 -34.12 -1.58
C GLN A 59 6.95 -33.09 -0.57
N VAL A 60 6.09 -32.14 -0.99
CA VAL A 60 5.52 -31.11 -0.12
C VAL A 60 4.96 -31.68 1.20
N PRO A 61 4.14 -32.76 1.21
CA PRO A 61 3.62 -33.32 2.46
C PRO A 61 4.74 -33.78 3.41
N GLN A 62 5.76 -34.45 2.87
CA GLN A 62 6.86 -35.00 3.66
C GLN A 62 7.74 -33.89 4.26
N VAL A 63 8.02 -32.84 3.48
CA VAL A 63 8.85 -31.71 3.91
C VAL A 63 8.15 -30.95 5.04
N VAL A 64 6.85 -30.65 4.88
CA VAL A 64 6.05 -29.97 5.90
C VAL A 64 5.93 -30.83 7.16
N GLU A 65 5.68 -32.13 7.01
CA GLU A 65 5.56 -33.03 8.16
C GLU A 65 6.87 -33.13 8.96
N ASN A 66 8.00 -33.29 8.27
CA ASN A 66 9.31 -33.35 8.91
C ASN A 66 9.61 -32.07 9.70
N PHE A 67 9.26 -30.92 9.13
CA PHE A 67 9.38 -29.63 9.80
C PHE A 67 8.51 -29.54 11.06
N CYS A 68 7.23 -29.89 10.97
CA CYS A 68 6.32 -29.88 12.12
C CYS A 68 6.75 -30.86 13.23
N ARG A 69 7.32 -32.03 12.87
CA ARG A 69 7.89 -32.97 13.84
C ARG A 69 9.10 -32.36 14.57
N GLY A 70 9.96 -31.62 13.88
CA GLY A 70 11.09 -30.91 14.48
C GLY A 70 10.69 -29.82 15.48
N PHE A 71 9.50 -29.21 15.29
CA PHE A 71 8.93 -28.25 16.23
C PHE A 71 8.27 -28.88 17.47
N LYS A 72 7.87 -30.15 17.39
CA LYS A 72 7.34 -30.90 18.53
C LYS A 72 8.48 -31.47 19.38
N GLY A 73 9.06 -30.63 20.24
CA GLY A 73 10.01 -31.02 21.28
C GLY A 73 9.44 -30.78 22.69
N SER A 74 9.07 -31.87 23.38
CA SER A 74 8.73 -32.03 24.81
C SER A 74 7.58 -31.19 25.41
N SER A 75 6.44 -31.84 25.68
CA SER A 75 5.39 -31.33 26.58
C SER A 75 5.95 -30.89 27.93
N PRO A 76 5.35 -29.89 28.61
CA PRO A 76 5.77 -29.52 29.96
C PRO A 76 5.29 -30.59 30.95
N SER A 77 6.12 -31.60 31.21
CA SER A 77 5.95 -32.44 32.39
C SER A 77 6.44 -31.66 33.60
N ASN A 78 5.55 -31.45 34.56
CA ASN A 78 5.89 -31.01 35.91
C ASN A 78 7.06 -31.85 36.47
N SER A 79 8.24 -31.27 36.61
CA SER A 79 9.26 -31.75 37.54
C SER A 79 10.26 -30.65 37.88
N SER A 80 10.34 -30.39 39.19
CA SER A 80 11.35 -29.69 39.97
C SER A 80 12.75 -29.53 39.36
N THR A 81 13.28 -28.32 39.55
CA THR A 81 14.69 -27.95 39.76
C THR A 81 15.70 -29.10 39.85
N ALA A 82 16.49 -29.28 38.79
CA ALA A 82 17.88 -29.72 38.86
C ALA A 82 18.57 -29.42 37.53
N GLY A 83 19.75 -28.78 37.59
CA GLY A 83 20.48 -28.32 36.41
C GLY A 83 20.88 -29.46 35.48
N VAL A 84 20.74 -29.23 34.17
CA VAL A 84 21.28 -30.11 33.13
C VAL A 84 21.97 -29.30 32.05
N GLN A 85 23.17 -29.75 31.74
CA GLN A 85 24.14 -29.18 30.81
C GLN A 85 23.63 -29.10 29.37
N SER A 86 23.98 -27.99 28.72
CA SER A 86 23.82 -27.71 27.29
C SER A 86 24.31 -28.87 26.41
N SER A 87 23.38 -29.65 25.87
CA SER A 87 23.63 -30.54 24.74
C SER A 87 23.31 -29.77 23.45
N ARG A 88 24.35 -29.31 22.76
CA ARG A 88 24.28 -28.63 21.46
C ARG A 88 23.78 -29.61 20.39
N CYS A 89 22.48 -29.58 20.08
CA CYS A 89 21.98 -30.16 18.83
C CYS A 89 22.49 -29.32 17.65
N HIS A 90 23.47 -29.86 16.91
CA HIS A 90 23.88 -29.35 15.60
C HIS A 90 22.79 -29.69 14.58
N TYR A 91 21.97 -28.71 14.21
CA TYR A 91 21.27 -28.75 12.93
C TYR A 91 22.19 -28.15 11.88
N PRO A 92 22.27 -28.72 10.65
CA PRO A 92 22.87 -27.98 9.54
C PRO A 92 22.06 -26.69 9.43
N VAL A 93 22.76 -25.56 9.57
CA VAL A 93 22.21 -24.24 9.31
C VAL A 93 21.75 -24.27 7.86
N VAL A 94 20.46 -24.57 7.64
CA VAL A 94 19.80 -24.29 6.37
C VAL A 94 20.11 -22.84 6.13
N ALA A 95 20.82 -22.60 5.02
CA ALA A 95 21.43 -21.33 4.68
C ALA A 95 20.53 -20.20 5.14
N VAL A 96 21.08 -19.33 5.99
CA VAL A 96 20.48 -18.04 6.34
C VAL A 96 19.84 -17.55 5.06
N ILE A 97 18.50 -17.53 5.00
CA ILE A 97 17.77 -16.95 3.88
C ILE A 97 18.40 -15.59 3.73
N THR A 98 19.21 -15.42 2.69
CA THR A 98 19.86 -14.17 2.38
C THR A 98 18.70 -13.26 2.09
N ARG A 99 18.35 -12.44 3.09
CA ARG A 99 17.37 -11.38 2.91
C ARG A 99 17.77 -10.67 1.63
N PRO A 100 16.86 -10.47 0.67
CA PRO A 100 17.19 -9.76 -0.54
C PRO A 100 17.91 -8.48 -0.14
N THR A 101 19.14 -8.32 -0.61
CA THR A 101 20.11 -7.28 -0.23
C THR A 101 19.71 -5.87 -0.67
N GLY A 102 18.44 -5.69 -1.04
CA GLY A 102 17.85 -4.45 -1.53
C GLY A 102 16.66 -3.98 -0.70
N MET A 103 16.62 -4.22 0.61
CA MET A 103 15.65 -3.51 1.46
C MET A 103 15.98 -2.02 1.43
N THR A 104 15.23 -1.25 0.65
CA THR A 104 15.20 0.21 0.80
C THR A 104 14.83 0.50 2.24
N LEU A 105 15.76 1.09 3.00
CA LEU A 105 15.52 1.47 4.39
C LEU A 105 14.50 2.62 4.38
N LEU A 106 13.22 2.26 4.51
CA LEU A 106 12.16 3.24 4.56
C LEU A 106 12.22 4.00 5.90
N PRO A 107 11.94 5.32 5.92
CA PRO A 107 11.85 6.05 7.18
C PRO A 107 10.83 5.39 8.13
N PRO A 108 10.95 5.51 9.46
CA PRO A 108 10.14 4.75 10.43
C PRO A 108 8.61 4.87 10.30
N ARG A 109 8.12 5.95 9.67
CA ARG A 109 6.71 6.19 9.36
C ARG A 109 6.20 5.43 8.11
N PHE A 110 7.09 4.75 7.41
CA PHE A 110 6.85 3.96 6.21
C PHE A 110 7.28 2.51 6.48
N GLY A 111 6.47 1.54 6.05
CA GLY A 111 6.74 0.13 6.31
C GLY A 111 5.67 -0.79 5.76
N ARG A 112 5.83 -2.10 6.00
CA ARG A 112 4.90 -3.15 5.58
C ARG A 112 4.20 -3.77 6.79
N TYR A 113 3.26 -3.03 7.37
CA TYR A 113 2.44 -3.52 8.47
C TYR A 113 1.23 -4.26 7.91
N VAL A 114 1.43 -5.53 7.53
CA VAL A 114 0.38 -6.40 6.97
C VAL A 114 0.41 -7.79 7.56
N LEU A 115 -0.68 -8.53 7.37
CA LEU A 115 -0.71 -9.97 7.62
C LEU A 115 0.28 -10.69 6.70
N GLU A 116 0.93 -11.73 7.22
CA GLU A 116 1.92 -12.54 6.51
C GLU A 116 1.37 -13.12 5.20
N ALA A 117 0.11 -13.55 5.21
CA ALA A 117 -0.58 -14.05 4.02
C ALA A 117 -0.66 -13.05 2.86
N ARG A 118 -0.46 -11.74 3.09
CA ARG A 118 -0.45 -10.69 2.05
C ARG A 118 0.95 -10.24 1.65
N TYR A 119 1.99 -10.74 2.31
CA TYR A 119 3.35 -10.26 2.13
C TYR A 119 3.87 -10.55 0.72
N ASP A 120 3.69 -11.78 0.22
CA ASP A 120 4.13 -12.20 -1.12
C ASP A 120 3.51 -11.35 -2.23
N CYS A 121 2.24 -10.98 -2.10
CA CYS A 121 1.56 -10.16 -3.10
C CYS A 121 2.08 -8.72 -3.13
N LEU A 122 2.54 -8.20 -1.99
CA LEU A 122 3.21 -6.90 -1.96
C LEU A 122 4.59 -6.95 -2.60
N LEU A 123 5.30 -8.07 -2.47
CA LEU A 123 6.60 -8.27 -3.14
C LEU A 123 6.42 -8.38 -4.65
N GLU A 124 5.49 -9.21 -5.11
CA GLU A 124 5.16 -9.34 -6.55
C GLU A 124 4.81 -7.97 -7.17
N LEU A 125 4.01 -7.17 -6.46
CA LEU A 125 3.64 -5.83 -6.92
C LEU A 125 4.83 -4.85 -6.88
N GLU A 126 5.73 -4.97 -5.91
CA GLU A 126 6.96 -4.16 -5.85
C GLU A 126 7.89 -4.49 -7.02
N GLU A 127 8.12 -5.77 -7.28
CA GLU A 127 8.96 -6.24 -8.37
C GLU A 127 8.41 -5.77 -9.72
N ALA A 128 7.11 -5.95 -9.96
CA ALA A 128 6.45 -5.45 -11.17
C ALA A 128 6.55 -3.92 -11.29
N SER A 129 6.27 -3.19 -10.21
CA SER A 129 6.38 -1.73 -10.25
C SER A 129 7.81 -1.24 -10.47
N ASN A 130 8.82 -1.94 -9.96
CA ASN A 130 10.22 -1.59 -10.16
C ASN A 130 10.65 -1.89 -11.59
N ALA A 131 10.22 -3.03 -12.15
CA ALA A 131 10.49 -3.42 -13.52
C ALA A 131 9.91 -2.42 -14.53
N THR A 132 8.69 -1.92 -14.30
CA THR A 132 8.05 -0.98 -15.23
C THR A 132 8.45 0.48 -15.03
N ARG A 133 9.16 0.81 -13.94
CA ARG A 133 9.45 2.19 -13.55
C ARG A 133 10.17 2.99 -14.64
N ASN A 134 11.11 2.35 -15.33
CA ASN A 134 11.94 2.94 -16.38
C ASN A 134 11.78 2.21 -17.73
N ASP A 135 10.74 1.38 -17.88
CA ASP A 135 10.50 0.63 -19.12
C ASP A 135 9.80 1.52 -20.16
N PRO A 136 10.45 1.88 -21.28
CA PRO A 136 9.84 2.73 -22.30
C PRO A 136 8.55 2.14 -22.87
N MET A 137 8.45 0.82 -23.01
CA MET A 137 7.25 0.19 -23.57
C MET A 137 6.04 0.37 -22.66
N PHE A 138 6.23 0.21 -21.35
CA PHE A 138 5.18 0.48 -20.36
C PHE A 138 4.76 1.96 -20.37
N TRP A 139 5.72 2.87 -20.51
CA TRP A 139 5.43 4.30 -20.58
C TRP A 139 4.68 4.68 -21.86
N ASP A 140 5.09 4.14 -23.01
CA ASP A 140 4.39 4.34 -24.29
C ASP A 140 2.94 3.84 -24.20
N GLU A 141 2.72 2.66 -23.61
CA GLU A 141 1.37 2.13 -23.38
C GLU A 141 0.57 3.05 -22.44
N PHE A 142 1.15 3.47 -21.31
CA PHE A 142 0.49 4.37 -20.38
C PHE A 142 0.12 5.72 -21.01
N GLU A 143 1.04 6.32 -21.77
CA GLU A 143 0.83 7.61 -22.44
C GLU A 143 -0.17 7.51 -23.59
N SER A 144 -0.29 6.34 -24.23
CA SER A 144 -1.36 6.09 -25.21
C SER A 144 -2.78 6.27 -24.62
N HIS A 145 -2.92 6.15 -23.29
CA HIS A 145 -4.17 6.39 -22.58
C HIS A 145 -4.41 7.86 -22.21
N TYR A 146 -3.52 8.80 -22.53
CA TYR A 146 -3.72 10.23 -22.18
C TYR A 146 -4.98 10.81 -22.79
N GLY A 147 -5.29 10.45 -24.05
CA GLY A 147 -6.56 10.84 -24.68
C GLY A 147 -7.78 10.30 -23.93
N TYR A 148 -7.71 9.05 -23.44
CA TYR A 148 -8.78 8.44 -22.64
C TYR A 148 -8.94 9.09 -21.26
N MET A 149 -7.84 9.48 -20.61
CA MET A 149 -7.85 10.14 -19.31
C MET A 149 -8.16 11.64 -19.38
N ASN A 150 -8.17 12.21 -20.59
CA ASN A 150 -8.23 13.65 -20.87
C ASN A 150 -7.02 14.43 -20.33
N ARG A 151 -5.81 13.95 -20.64
CA ARG A 151 -4.53 14.59 -20.29
C ARG A 151 -3.82 15.20 -21.51
N PRO A 152 -3.07 16.31 -21.33
CA PRO A 152 -2.88 17.05 -20.08
C PRO A 152 -4.14 17.80 -19.65
N SER A 153 -4.41 17.87 -18.34
CA SER A 153 -5.56 18.62 -17.84
C SER A 153 -5.27 20.12 -17.92
N LYS A 154 -6.29 20.97 -18.11
CA LYS A 154 -6.06 22.41 -18.31
C LYS A 154 -5.64 23.11 -17.01
N LEU A 155 -4.80 24.14 -17.14
CA LEU A 155 -4.56 25.13 -16.09
C LEU A 155 -5.34 26.40 -16.44
N TYR A 156 -6.24 26.82 -15.55
CA TYR A 156 -7.15 27.93 -15.80
C TYR A 156 -6.92 29.08 -14.83
N GLY A 157 -6.48 30.23 -15.35
CA GLY A 157 -6.23 31.43 -14.57
C GLY A 157 -7.52 32.19 -14.22
N ILE A 158 -7.67 32.54 -12.94
CA ILE A 158 -8.76 33.35 -12.39
C ILE A 158 -8.14 34.51 -11.61
N LEU A 159 -8.73 35.70 -11.75
CA LEU A 159 -8.30 36.92 -11.03
C LEU A 159 -6.81 37.26 -11.20
N GLN A 160 -6.19 36.86 -12.33
CA GLN A 160 -4.78 37.04 -12.69
C GLN A 160 -3.74 36.40 -11.76
N LYS A 161 -4.12 35.94 -10.56
CA LYS A 161 -3.20 35.40 -9.53
C LYS A 161 -3.55 33.99 -9.03
N ILE A 162 -4.77 33.52 -9.27
CA ILE A 162 -5.23 32.19 -8.83
C ILE A 162 -5.31 31.29 -10.06
N TRP A 163 -4.71 30.11 -10.01
CA TRP A 163 -4.75 29.15 -11.12
C TRP A 163 -5.39 27.85 -10.66
N LEU A 164 -6.41 27.41 -11.39
CA LEU A 164 -7.08 26.13 -11.15
C LEU A 164 -6.51 25.05 -12.06
N LYS A 165 -5.89 24.03 -11.47
CA LYS A 165 -5.52 22.81 -12.17
C LYS A 165 -6.75 21.92 -12.31
N ARG A 166 -7.27 21.79 -13.54
CA ARG A 166 -8.60 21.25 -13.85
C ARG A 166 -8.66 19.72 -13.91
N GLU A 167 -8.24 19.04 -12.84
CA GLU A 167 -8.36 17.57 -12.73
C GLU A 167 -9.82 17.10 -12.65
N ASP A 168 -10.77 18.02 -12.39
CA ASP A 168 -12.22 17.78 -12.48
C ASP A 168 -12.68 17.46 -13.91
N LEU A 169 -11.93 17.89 -14.93
CA LEU A 169 -12.22 17.61 -16.33
C LEU A 169 -11.64 16.28 -16.81
N ASN A 170 -10.87 15.58 -15.98
CA ASN A 170 -10.37 14.27 -16.34
C ASN A 170 -11.55 13.30 -16.58
N HIS A 171 -11.31 12.25 -17.36
CA HIS A 171 -12.29 11.19 -17.48
C HIS A 171 -12.60 10.62 -16.08
N THR A 172 -13.87 10.30 -15.82
CA THR A 172 -14.46 10.00 -14.49
C THR A 172 -14.62 11.18 -13.51
N GLY A 173 -14.11 12.36 -13.84
CA GLY A 173 -14.36 13.60 -13.10
C GLY A 173 -13.41 13.89 -11.95
N SER A 174 -12.25 13.22 -11.87
CA SER A 174 -11.25 13.50 -10.82
C SER A 174 -9.83 13.03 -11.18
N HIS A 175 -8.86 13.37 -10.32
CA HIS A 175 -7.48 12.89 -10.41
C HIS A 175 -7.32 11.37 -10.19
N LYS A 176 -8.36 10.66 -9.73
CA LYS A 176 -8.27 9.23 -9.40
C LYS A 176 -7.97 8.36 -10.63
N ILE A 177 -8.37 8.80 -11.82
CA ILE A 177 -8.14 8.05 -13.08
C ILE A 177 -6.64 7.84 -13.37
N ASN A 178 -5.78 8.80 -13.03
CA ASN A 178 -4.33 8.71 -13.23
C ASN A 178 -3.75 7.46 -12.54
N ASN A 179 -4.16 7.27 -11.29
CA ASN A 179 -3.74 6.14 -10.47
C ASN A 179 -4.40 4.82 -10.92
N ALA A 180 -5.69 4.87 -11.26
CA ALA A 180 -6.45 3.69 -11.67
C ALA A 180 -5.88 3.07 -12.96
N VAL A 181 -5.56 3.89 -13.98
CA VAL A 181 -4.97 3.40 -15.24
C VAL A 181 -3.59 2.78 -15.03
N ARG A 182 -2.70 3.39 -14.22
CA ARG A 182 -1.38 2.77 -14.00
C ARG A 182 -1.46 1.48 -13.19
N GLN A 183 -2.30 1.42 -12.16
CA GLN A 183 -2.46 0.18 -11.40
C GLN A 183 -3.14 -0.92 -12.23
N ILE A 184 -4.06 -0.59 -13.15
CA ILE A 184 -4.67 -1.61 -14.01
C ILE A 184 -3.67 -2.17 -15.03
N LEU A 185 -2.77 -1.34 -15.57
CA LEU A 185 -1.69 -1.80 -16.44
C LEU A 185 -0.75 -2.75 -15.72
N LEU A 186 -0.35 -2.42 -14.48
CA LEU A 186 0.42 -3.33 -13.64
C LEU A 186 -0.34 -4.63 -13.35
N THR A 187 -1.63 -4.54 -13.03
CA THR A 187 -2.49 -5.70 -12.76
C THR A 187 -2.55 -6.63 -13.97
N ASN A 188 -2.67 -6.05 -15.16
CA ASN A 188 -2.72 -6.77 -16.43
C ASN A 188 -1.39 -7.46 -16.72
N GLY A 189 -0.26 -6.76 -16.52
CA GLY A 189 1.09 -7.32 -16.67
C GLY A 189 1.37 -8.48 -15.70
N LEU A 190 0.76 -8.47 -14.52
CA LEU A 190 0.81 -9.56 -13.54
C LEU A 190 -0.14 -10.74 -13.88
N GLY A 191 -0.91 -10.66 -14.96
CA GLY A 191 -1.86 -11.71 -15.35
C GLY A 191 -3.06 -11.86 -14.42
N LYS A 192 -3.33 -10.87 -13.55
CA LYS A 192 -4.47 -10.88 -12.63
C LYS A 192 -5.73 -10.47 -13.39
N THR A 193 -6.83 -11.19 -13.15
CA THR A 193 -8.09 -11.02 -13.90
C THR A 193 -9.18 -10.30 -13.10
N ARG A 194 -8.94 -10.07 -11.80
CA ARG A 194 -9.90 -9.45 -10.88
C ARG A 194 -9.26 -8.29 -10.11
N VAL A 195 -10.05 -7.25 -9.87
CA VAL A 195 -9.69 -6.10 -9.04
C VAL A 195 -10.71 -5.92 -7.92
N VAL A 196 -10.19 -5.67 -6.72
CA VAL A 196 -10.97 -5.23 -5.56
C VAL A 196 -10.51 -3.82 -5.17
N ALA A 197 -11.46 -2.92 -4.89
CA ALA A 197 -11.14 -1.60 -4.36
C ALA A 197 -12.13 -1.17 -3.27
N ILE A 198 -11.63 -0.43 -2.29
CA ILE A 198 -12.44 0.15 -1.22
C ILE A 198 -12.75 1.61 -1.55
N THR A 199 -14.00 2.03 -1.35
CA THR A 199 -14.39 3.43 -1.57
C THR A 199 -15.34 3.97 -0.51
N GLY A 200 -15.16 5.25 -0.15
CA GLY A 200 -16.09 6.03 0.66
C GLY A 200 -17.01 6.86 -0.24
N VAL A 201 -16.65 8.12 -0.52
CA VAL A 201 -17.41 9.05 -1.40
C VAL A 201 -17.69 8.49 -2.81
N GLY A 202 -16.91 7.50 -3.27
CA GLY A 202 -17.23 6.73 -4.47
C GLY A 202 -16.40 7.05 -5.71
N GLN A 203 -15.73 8.21 -5.78
CA GLN A 203 -14.93 8.61 -6.96
C GLN A 203 -13.79 7.62 -7.28
N HIS A 204 -13.16 7.05 -6.25
CA HIS A 204 -12.18 5.97 -6.45
C HIS A 204 -12.82 4.71 -7.05
N GLY A 205 -14.01 4.35 -6.57
CA GLY A 205 -14.79 3.25 -7.12
C GLY A 205 -15.14 3.49 -8.59
N VAL A 206 -15.67 4.67 -8.93
CA VAL A 206 -15.99 5.04 -10.32
C VAL A 206 -14.77 4.94 -11.22
N ALA A 207 -13.63 5.51 -10.83
CA ALA A 207 -12.38 5.41 -11.60
C ALA A 207 -11.93 3.95 -11.79
N THR A 208 -11.96 3.15 -10.72
CA THR A 208 -11.55 1.74 -10.72
C THR A 208 -12.43 0.90 -11.64
N VAL A 209 -13.75 1.02 -11.49
CA VAL A 209 -14.70 0.25 -12.32
C VAL A 209 -14.59 0.65 -13.79
N THR A 210 -14.43 1.95 -14.07
CA THR A 210 -14.29 2.47 -15.43
C THR A 210 -13.06 1.88 -16.14
N VAL A 211 -11.92 1.79 -15.44
CA VAL A 211 -10.74 1.14 -16.03
C VAL A 211 -10.89 -0.38 -16.10
N CYS A 212 -11.48 -1.04 -15.10
CA CYS A 212 -11.71 -2.48 -15.15
C CYS A 212 -12.60 -2.87 -16.34
N ALA A 213 -13.67 -2.12 -16.59
CA ALA A 213 -14.56 -2.32 -17.74
C ALA A 213 -13.81 -2.19 -19.08
N ARG A 214 -12.88 -1.23 -19.18
CA ARG A 214 -12.04 -1.05 -20.39
C ARG A 214 -11.08 -2.22 -20.62
N PHE A 215 -10.49 -2.75 -19.55
CA PHE A 215 -9.48 -3.81 -19.60
C PHE A 215 -10.09 -5.22 -19.46
N GLY A 216 -11.42 -5.35 -19.43
CA GLY A 216 -12.10 -6.64 -19.33
C GLY A 216 -11.87 -7.38 -18.01
N MET A 217 -11.61 -6.65 -16.92
CA MET A 217 -11.35 -7.23 -15.60
C MET A 217 -12.61 -7.24 -14.73
N GLU A 218 -12.79 -8.30 -13.94
CA GLU A 218 -13.85 -8.34 -12.94
C GLU A 218 -13.56 -7.32 -11.84
N CYS A 219 -14.54 -6.47 -11.52
CA CYS A 219 -14.39 -5.44 -10.50
C CYS A 219 -15.36 -5.62 -9.33
N ILE A 220 -14.81 -5.66 -8.12
CA ILE A 220 -15.56 -5.66 -6.87
C ILE A 220 -15.22 -4.38 -6.10
N ILE A 221 -16.25 -3.63 -5.72
CA ILE A 221 -16.12 -2.41 -4.92
C ILE A 221 -16.69 -2.65 -3.55
N ASP A 222 -15.81 -2.61 -2.56
CA ASP A 222 -16.16 -2.62 -1.15
C ASP A 222 -16.48 -1.19 -0.71
N MET A 223 -17.69 -0.99 -0.20
CA MET A 223 -18.18 0.34 0.19
C MET A 223 -18.81 0.29 1.57
N GLY A 224 -18.55 1.31 2.40
CA GLY A 224 -19.14 1.38 3.74
C GLY A 224 -20.66 1.38 3.68
N ALA A 225 -21.34 0.65 4.57
CA ALA A 225 -22.80 0.51 4.50
C ALA A 225 -23.56 1.86 4.54
N GLU A 226 -23.08 2.82 5.33
CA GLU A 226 -23.67 4.16 5.36
C GLU A 226 -23.36 4.95 4.09
N ASP A 227 -22.17 4.79 3.50
CA ASP A 227 -21.84 5.41 2.21
C ASP A 227 -22.69 4.83 1.08
N VAL A 228 -22.98 3.53 1.12
CA VAL A 228 -23.91 2.87 0.17
C VAL A 228 -25.29 3.52 0.23
N ARG A 229 -25.76 3.87 1.42
CA ARG A 229 -27.04 4.55 1.62
C ARG A 229 -27.02 5.99 1.08
N ARG A 230 -25.91 6.71 1.24
CA ARG A 230 -25.77 8.12 0.87
C ARG A 230 -25.45 8.36 -0.60
N GLN A 231 -24.79 7.41 -1.27
CA GLN A 231 -24.19 7.58 -2.60
C GLN A 231 -24.89 6.74 -3.70
N ALA A 232 -26.23 6.72 -3.69
CA ALA A 232 -27.01 5.87 -4.59
C ALA A 232 -26.70 6.06 -6.08
N LEU A 233 -26.53 7.31 -6.53
CA LEU A 233 -26.20 7.63 -7.94
C LEU A 233 -24.84 7.07 -8.35
N THR A 234 -23.83 7.22 -7.48
CA THR A 234 -22.48 6.71 -7.71
C THR A 234 -22.47 5.18 -7.81
N ILE A 235 -23.24 4.50 -6.96
CA ILE A 235 -23.38 3.04 -7.00
C ILE A 235 -24.07 2.58 -8.28
N PHE A 236 -25.11 3.30 -8.70
CA PHE A 236 -25.80 3.02 -9.96
C PHE A 236 -24.84 3.08 -11.15
N HIS A 237 -23.99 4.11 -11.23
CA HIS A 237 -22.95 4.19 -12.27
C HIS A 237 -21.95 3.03 -12.21
N MET A 238 -21.48 2.64 -11.02
CA MET A 238 -20.58 1.50 -10.88
C MET A 238 -21.23 0.18 -11.35
N LYS A 239 -22.50 -0.04 -11.01
CA LYS A 239 -23.24 -1.23 -11.45
C LYS A 239 -23.48 -1.25 -12.96
N MET A 240 -23.78 -0.10 -13.56
CA MET A 240 -23.93 0.03 -15.03
C MET A 240 -22.64 -0.33 -15.78
N LEU A 241 -21.49 -0.03 -15.18
CA LEU A 241 -20.17 -0.39 -15.73
C LEU A 241 -19.76 -1.84 -15.40
N GLY A 242 -20.65 -2.65 -14.81
CA GLY A 242 -20.46 -4.09 -14.61
C GLY A 242 -19.82 -4.48 -13.27
N ALA A 243 -19.61 -3.54 -12.34
CA ALA A 243 -19.02 -3.87 -11.04
C ALA A 243 -20.03 -4.45 -10.04
N LYS A 244 -19.51 -5.32 -9.16
CA LYS A 244 -20.20 -5.78 -7.96
C LYS A 244 -19.89 -4.82 -6.81
N VAL A 245 -20.89 -4.08 -6.34
CA VAL A 245 -20.75 -3.21 -5.16
C VAL A 245 -21.21 -3.96 -3.92
N VAL A 246 -20.31 -4.19 -2.98
CA VAL A 246 -20.53 -4.98 -1.76
C VAL A 246 -20.49 -4.04 -0.56
N PRO A 247 -21.57 -3.97 0.26
CA PRO A 247 -21.55 -3.25 1.51
C PRO A 247 -20.66 -4.01 2.51
N VAL A 248 -19.62 -3.36 3.04
CA VAL A 248 -18.70 -4.00 3.97
C VAL A 248 -19.41 -4.25 5.31
N GLN A 249 -19.66 -5.52 5.63
CA GLN A 249 -20.17 -5.98 6.93
C GLN A 249 -19.24 -7.02 7.60
N SER A 250 -18.37 -7.71 6.84
CA SER A 250 -17.31 -8.60 7.36
C SER A 250 -16.28 -8.92 6.27
N ASP A 251 -15.06 -9.33 6.67
CA ASP A 251 -13.88 -9.53 5.81
C ASP A 251 -14.10 -10.62 4.74
N TRP A 252 -14.04 -10.23 3.46
CA TRP A 252 -14.01 -11.17 2.35
C TRP A 252 -12.61 -11.78 2.21
N VAL A 253 -12.50 -13.12 2.18
CA VAL A 253 -11.25 -13.82 1.89
C VAL A 253 -10.92 -13.64 0.40
N MET A 254 -9.95 -12.78 0.10
CA MET A 254 -9.51 -12.53 -1.27
C MET A 254 -8.62 -13.68 -1.78
N ASN A 255 -8.92 -14.18 -2.98
CA ASN A 255 -7.98 -15.02 -3.73
C ASN A 255 -6.88 -14.12 -4.31
N LEU A 256 -5.76 -14.02 -3.59
CA LEU A 256 -4.67 -13.11 -3.94
C LEU A 256 -3.91 -13.49 -5.22
N ALA A 257 -4.01 -14.74 -5.67
CA ALA A 257 -3.39 -15.19 -6.91
C ALA A 257 -4.01 -14.50 -8.12
N THR A 258 -5.34 -14.38 -8.14
CA THR A 258 -6.09 -13.82 -9.29
C THR A 258 -6.53 -12.37 -9.09
N THR A 259 -6.40 -11.83 -7.87
CA THR A 259 -7.03 -10.57 -7.46
C THR A 259 -6.00 -9.53 -7.06
N HIS A 260 -6.06 -8.34 -7.65
CA HIS A 260 -5.31 -7.17 -7.21
C HIS A 260 -6.17 -6.25 -6.34
N SER A 261 -5.58 -5.69 -5.28
CA SER A 261 -6.22 -4.64 -4.49
C SER A 261 -5.77 -3.28 -4.99
N LEU A 262 -6.67 -2.57 -5.68
CA LEU A 262 -6.38 -1.27 -6.27
C LEU A 262 -6.59 -0.17 -5.23
N ILE A 263 -5.48 0.33 -4.68
CA ILE A 263 -5.49 1.35 -3.63
C ILE A 263 -5.70 2.74 -4.22
N GLY A 264 -6.65 3.48 -3.63
CA GLY A 264 -7.10 4.75 -4.18
C GLY A 264 -6.39 6.00 -3.71
N SER A 265 -5.46 5.91 -2.75
CA SER A 265 -4.76 7.09 -2.25
C SER A 265 -3.40 6.75 -1.64
N CYS A 266 -2.66 7.79 -1.23
CA CYS A 266 -1.29 7.68 -0.76
C CYS A 266 -1.21 7.21 0.71
N PHE A 267 -1.76 6.03 1.00
CA PHE A 267 -1.72 5.36 2.31
C PHE A 267 -1.57 3.85 2.14
N GLY A 268 -1.43 3.15 3.28
CA GLY A 268 -1.28 1.70 3.32
C GLY A 268 0.18 1.26 3.42
N PRO A 269 0.44 -0.05 3.35
CA PRO A 269 1.80 -0.57 3.42
C PRO A 269 2.61 -0.12 2.21
N HIS A 270 3.91 0.02 2.39
CA HIS A 270 4.84 0.08 1.26
C HIS A 270 4.56 -1.12 0.33
N LEU A 271 4.30 -0.94 -0.96
CA LEU A 271 4.71 0.17 -1.82
C LEU A 271 3.65 1.23 -2.18
N PHE A 272 2.42 1.11 -1.69
CA PHE A 272 1.29 1.92 -2.18
C PHE A 272 1.50 3.44 -2.11
N PRO A 273 2.02 4.01 -1.00
CA PRO A 273 2.31 5.44 -0.96
C PRO A 273 3.27 5.89 -2.07
N THR A 274 4.29 5.09 -2.36
CA THR A 274 5.31 5.37 -3.39
C THR A 274 4.70 5.36 -4.79
N ILE A 275 3.98 4.30 -5.16
CA ILE A 275 3.41 4.21 -6.51
C ILE A 275 2.28 5.21 -6.72
N VAL A 276 1.39 5.40 -5.75
CA VAL A 276 0.29 6.36 -5.90
C VAL A 276 0.82 7.78 -6.04
N ARG A 277 1.89 8.14 -5.29
CA ARG A 277 2.60 9.41 -5.48
C ARG A 277 3.13 9.53 -6.90
N ASP A 278 3.92 8.55 -7.35
CA ASP A 278 4.58 8.58 -8.66
C ASP A 278 3.55 8.64 -9.80
N TYR A 279 2.38 8.02 -9.63
CA TYR A 279 1.30 8.00 -10.62
C TYR A 279 0.52 9.31 -10.67
N GLN A 280 0.48 10.04 -9.56
CA GLN A 280 -0.17 11.35 -9.47
C GLN A 280 0.79 12.50 -9.79
N LYS A 281 2.10 12.24 -9.86
CA LYS A 281 3.16 13.21 -10.15
C LYS A 281 2.93 14.01 -11.44
N VAL A 282 2.23 13.42 -12.40
CA VAL A 282 1.83 14.06 -13.67
C VAL A 282 1.13 15.41 -13.44
N ILE A 283 0.38 15.56 -12.34
CA ILE A 283 -0.31 16.81 -11.99
C ILE A 283 0.70 17.94 -11.79
N GLY A 284 1.72 17.72 -10.94
CA GLY A 284 2.78 18.69 -10.67
C GLY A 284 3.63 19.00 -11.91
N CYS A 285 3.94 17.97 -12.72
CA CYS A 285 4.67 18.14 -13.98
C CYS A 285 3.93 19.10 -14.92
N GLU A 286 2.62 18.88 -15.09
CA GLU A 286 1.80 19.73 -15.95
C GLU A 286 1.61 21.14 -15.38
N ILE A 287 1.41 21.30 -14.06
CA ILE A 287 1.35 22.63 -13.42
C ILE A 287 2.64 23.40 -13.72
N LYS A 288 3.80 22.77 -13.53
CA LYS A 288 5.11 23.38 -13.75
C LYS A 288 5.31 23.82 -15.19
N ALA A 289 4.96 22.95 -16.16
CA ALA A 289 5.03 23.27 -17.58
C ALA A 289 4.07 24.41 -17.96
N GLN A 290 2.80 24.30 -17.56
CA GLN A 290 1.74 25.24 -17.91
C GLN A 290 1.92 26.62 -17.24
N MET A 291 2.43 26.68 -16.00
CA MET A 291 2.76 27.96 -15.34
C MET A 291 3.94 28.65 -16.01
N LYS A 292 4.96 27.89 -16.41
CA LYS A 292 6.10 28.42 -17.15
C LYS A 292 5.66 29.01 -18.49
N GLU A 293 4.77 28.33 -19.20
CA GLU A 293 4.18 28.82 -20.45
C GLU A 293 3.32 30.07 -20.23
N ALA A 294 2.43 30.05 -19.22
CA ALA A 294 1.47 31.13 -19.00
C ALA A 294 2.08 32.40 -18.39
N THR A 295 3.12 32.27 -17.57
CA THR A 295 3.64 33.39 -16.74
C THR A 295 5.16 33.53 -16.76
N GLY A 296 5.89 32.59 -17.35
CA GLY A 296 7.35 32.54 -17.30
C GLY A 296 7.93 32.20 -15.93
N LYS A 297 7.09 31.94 -14.92
CA LYS A 297 7.49 31.71 -13.52
C LYS A 297 6.82 30.47 -12.95
N LEU A 298 7.39 29.93 -11.88
CA LEU A 298 6.73 28.93 -11.04
C LEU A 298 5.66 29.62 -10.15
N PRO A 299 4.68 28.88 -9.64
CA PRO A 299 3.76 29.44 -8.65
C PRO A 299 4.52 29.84 -7.37
N ASP A 300 3.99 30.80 -6.62
CA ASP A 300 4.50 31.10 -5.27
C ASP A 300 3.98 30.07 -4.24
N VAL A 301 2.74 29.63 -4.43
CA VAL A 301 2.04 28.70 -3.55
C VAL A 301 1.30 27.65 -4.37
N VAL A 302 1.38 26.38 -3.97
CA VAL A 302 0.51 25.31 -4.48
C VAL A 302 -0.37 24.83 -3.34
N VAL A 303 -1.68 24.89 -3.54
CA VAL A 303 -2.69 24.51 -2.54
C VAL A 303 -3.46 23.28 -3.03
N ALA A 304 -3.64 22.29 -2.16
CA ALA A 304 -4.36 21.07 -2.50
C ALA A 304 -5.07 20.50 -1.26
N CYS A 305 -6.20 19.82 -1.44
CA CYS A 305 -6.92 19.20 -0.33
C CYS A 305 -6.22 17.90 0.13
N ALA A 306 -6.14 17.72 1.45
CA ALA A 306 -5.47 16.61 2.11
C ALA A 306 -6.50 15.71 2.82
N GLY A 307 -7.07 14.75 2.08
CA GLY A 307 -7.77 13.59 2.65
C GLY A 307 -6.79 12.43 2.78
N GLY A 308 -6.89 11.44 1.88
CA GLY A 308 -5.82 10.47 1.67
C GLY A 308 -4.62 11.01 0.86
N SER A 309 -4.56 12.33 0.63
CA SER A 309 -3.44 13.12 0.08
C SER A 309 -2.85 12.75 -1.29
N SER A 310 -3.52 11.93 -2.11
CA SER A 310 -3.03 11.56 -3.45
C SER A 310 -2.95 12.75 -4.43
N ASN A 311 -3.96 13.63 -4.46
CA ASN A 311 -3.95 14.82 -5.31
C ASN A 311 -2.88 15.82 -4.83
N ALA A 312 -2.76 15.97 -3.51
CA ALA A 312 -1.83 16.89 -2.88
C ALA A 312 -0.40 16.49 -3.19
N ILE A 313 -0.01 15.25 -2.89
CA ILE A 313 1.36 14.80 -3.17
C ILE A 313 1.68 14.82 -4.67
N GLY A 314 0.71 14.48 -5.53
CA GLY A 314 0.86 14.56 -6.98
C GLY A 314 1.12 15.98 -7.49
N SER A 315 0.42 16.96 -6.90
CA SER A 315 0.61 18.38 -7.19
C SER A 315 1.92 18.92 -6.62
N PHE A 316 2.36 18.41 -5.47
CA PHE A 316 3.51 18.93 -4.72
C PHE A 316 4.85 18.36 -5.17
N CYS A 317 4.90 17.11 -5.63
CA CYS A 317 6.14 16.33 -5.80
C CYS A 317 7.22 17.05 -6.63
N GLU A 318 6.82 17.77 -7.68
CA GLU A 318 7.74 18.51 -8.56
C GLU A 318 8.30 19.81 -7.95
N PHE A 319 7.70 20.29 -6.87
CA PHE A 319 8.05 21.54 -6.21
C PHE A 319 8.78 21.34 -4.88
N ILE A 320 8.77 20.13 -4.31
CA ILE A 320 9.46 19.79 -3.05
C ILE A 320 10.94 20.22 -3.05
N PRO A 321 11.73 20.05 -4.14
CA PRO A 321 13.13 20.50 -4.15
C PRO A 321 13.29 22.03 -4.07
N ASN A 322 12.26 22.80 -4.44
CA ASN A 322 12.31 24.26 -4.43
C ASN A 322 11.86 24.81 -3.06
N THR A 323 12.83 25.09 -2.18
CA THR A 323 12.57 25.55 -0.82
C THR A 323 11.95 26.95 -0.72
N SER A 324 11.94 27.71 -1.82
CA SER A 324 11.31 29.04 -1.86
C SER A 324 9.80 28.98 -2.10
N MET A 325 9.26 27.82 -2.46
CA MET A 325 7.82 27.64 -2.71
C MET A 325 7.07 27.19 -1.46
N HIS A 326 5.82 27.64 -1.35
CA HIS A 326 4.91 27.19 -0.30
C HIS A 326 3.99 26.07 -0.81
N LEU A 327 3.94 24.96 -0.07
CA LEU A 327 3.04 23.83 -0.36
C LEU A 327 2.04 23.70 0.77
N VAL A 328 0.75 23.87 0.48
CA VAL A 328 -0.31 23.98 1.49
C VAL A 328 -1.33 22.86 1.30
N GLY A 329 -1.35 21.93 2.25
CA GLY A 329 -2.38 20.91 2.37
C GLY A 329 -3.57 21.42 3.18
N VAL A 330 -4.80 21.21 2.69
CA VAL A 330 -6.03 21.65 3.36
C VAL A 330 -6.87 20.44 3.75
N GLU A 331 -7.00 20.17 5.05
CA GLU A 331 -7.82 19.09 5.60
C GLU A 331 -9.25 19.58 5.89
N ALA A 332 -10.22 18.65 5.94
CA ALA A 332 -11.60 18.99 6.29
C ALA A 332 -11.73 19.15 7.82
N ALA A 333 -12.21 20.32 8.28
CA ALA A 333 -12.34 20.63 9.70
C ALA A 333 -13.56 19.97 10.40
N GLY A 334 -14.55 19.49 9.63
CA GLY A 334 -15.80 18.97 10.19
C GLY A 334 -16.61 20.04 10.92
N GLU A 335 -17.39 19.63 11.93
CA GLU A 335 -18.21 20.52 12.77
C GLU A 335 -17.44 21.22 13.91
N ALA A 336 -16.10 21.09 13.95
CA ALA A 336 -15.30 21.79 14.94
C ALA A 336 -15.17 23.28 14.57
N GLU A 337 -15.73 24.17 15.41
CA GLU A 337 -15.77 25.63 15.20
C GLU A 337 -14.38 26.29 15.11
N TYR A 338 -13.31 25.62 15.49
CA TYR A 338 -11.96 26.16 15.46
C TYR A 338 -10.93 25.04 15.24
N MET A 339 -10.19 25.10 14.13
CA MET A 339 -8.95 24.36 13.94
C MET A 339 -7.83 25.36 13.64
N ASP A 340 -7.07 25.74 14.66
CA ASP A 340 -5.86 26.59 14.59
C ASP A 340 -4.67 25.92 13.86
N LYS A 341 -4.91 24.83 13.13
CA LYS A 341 -3.85 24.02 12.53
C LYS A 341 -4.15 23.76 11.06
N PHE A 342 -3.73 24.68 10.21
CA PHE A 342 -3.29 24.30 8.87
C PHE A 342 -2.14 23.31 9.05
N ILE A 343 -2.31 22.05 8.67
CA ILE A 343 -1.16 21.16 8.52
C ILE A 343 -0.46 21.57 7.24
N VAL A 344 0.49 22.49 7.37
CA VAL A 344 1.52 22.70 6.38
C VAL A 344 2.40 21.45 6.40
N LEU A 345 2.12 20.49 5.51
CA LEU A 345 3.02 19.38 5.22
C LEU A 345 4.26 19.91 4.46
N VAL A 346 5.06 20.75 5.10
CA VAL A 346 6.38 21.14 4.62
C VAL A 346 7.38 20.82 5.72
N GLY A 347 7.88 19.59 5.70
CA GLY A 347 9.06 19.21 6.47
C GLY A 347 10.28 19.19 5.57
N LYS A 348 11.29 20.03 5.86
CA LYS A 348 12.66 19.80 5.41
C LYS A 348 13.02 18.33 5.69
N LEU A 349 13.42 17.58 4.66
CA LEU A 349 14.11 16.31 4.89
C LEU A 349 15.50 16.63 5.49
N PRO A 350 15.96 15.88 6.51
CA PRO A 350 17.38 15.85 6.84
C PRO A 350 18.17 15.44 5.59
N ALA A 351 19.33 16.07 5.37
CA ALA A 351 20.22 15.69 4.29
C ALA A 351 20.53 14.18 4.35
N GLY A 352 20.32 13.46 3.24
CA GLY A 352 20.57 12.03 3.13
C GLY A 352 19.32 11.15 2.92
N TYR A 353 18.11 11.68 3.09
CA TYR A 353 16.89 10.96 2.73
C TYR A 353 16.43 11.34 1.32
N GLN A 354 16.40 10.36 0.43
CA GLN A 354 15.70 10.45 -0.86
C GLN A 354 14.32 9.81 -0.73
N TRP A 355 13.34 10.37 -1.42
CA TRP A 355 11.95 9.90 -1.47
C TRP A 355 11.75 8.67 -2.36
#